data_AF-A0A843VE59-F1
#
_entry.id   AF-A0A843VE59-F1
#
_cell.length_a   1.000
_cell.length_b   1.000
_cell.length_c   1.000
_cell.angle_alpha   90.00
_cell.angle_beta   90.00
_cell.angle_gamma   90.00
#
_symmetry.space_group_name_H-M   'P 1'
#
loop_
_entity.id
_entity.type
_entity.pdbx_description
1 polymer ?
#
loop_
_entity_poly.entity_id
_entity_poly.type
_entity_poly.pdbx_seq_one_letter_code
_entity_poly.pdbx_strand_id
1 'polypeptide(L)'
;EALENCRHEITSAMMKSYPQLLQKYASDKAKVSPLVEIVMLLKLELFSLKRQEQNFMTTLELICDAFFKHGEKDALRSCIKAITFCSKESQAELQDFAQNKLKELENELVVKLKSAMKEVAVGNDEYSLLVNLKRLYELQLMKYVLSDDLYDDMVNILSSLKDTGDEVPTFLLLNMYLQVAWSLQSIDSANPSEASISALLAKRNTLFQHLEHFLNSLLEVEERGRNGSLLASRICVILAEMWCLFKRSKYVSTKLESLGYCPSTATVQKFWKLCEKQLNVSDETEDEDANEEYIEETNREVVITAAAKLVASSAVPKDFLGPEIISHFVMHGASVTEIIKHLIAVLKKNTNDDLPAMFLEALKRAYQRHAVDFYRNDDDSLRSKSLLDDCKDLAVRLSGMFIGAARNKHRVHILKIVKDGISFSFINVPKQLSFLECAVLPFVSKLPMPDVLDILKDVQKRLENVNTDEDPSGWRPYYTFVDHLREKYSKNEGFP
;
A
#
# COMPACT_ATOMS: atom_id res chain seq x y z
N GLU A 1 -36.57 18.83 -0.76
CA GLU A 1 -38.03 18.59 -0.75
C GLU A 1 -38.43 17.31 -1.50
N ALA A 2 -38.17 17.19 -2.80
CA ALA A 2 -38.51 15.97 -3.56
C ALA A 2 -37.92 14.67 -2.98
N LEU A 3 -36.63 14.66 -2.62
CA LEU A 3 -35.98 13.49 -1.99
C LEU A 3 -36.62 13.10 -0.65
N GLU A 4 -36.97 14.10 0.17
CA GLU A 4 -37.59 13.89 1.47
C GLU A 4 -39.01 13.30 1.35
N ASN A 5 -39.75 13.72 0.31
CA ASN A 5 -41.06 13.14 -0.02
C ASN A 5 -40.91 11.69 -0.51
N CYS A 6 -39.96 11.40 -1.39
CA CYS A 6 -39.68 10.03 -1.84
C CYS A 6 -39.32 9.10 -0.66
N ARG A 7 -38.46 9.54 0.27
CA ARG A 7 -38.12 8.75 1.46
C ARG A 7 -39.34 8.46 2.33
N HIS A 8 -40.23 9.44 2.50
CA HIS A 8 -41.47 9.26 3.24
C HIS A 8 -42.40 8.24 2.57
N GLU A 9 -42.57 8.30 1.25
CA GLU A 9 -43.37 7.36 0.47
C GLU A 9 -42.82 5.92 0.55
N ILE A 10 -41.52 5.75 0.31
CA ILE A 10 -40.84 4.44 0.40
C ILE A 10 -41.02 3.86 1.80
N THR A 11 -40.77 4.65 2.85
CA THR A 11 -40.93 4.18 4.24
C THR A 11 -42.37 3.74 4.54
N SER A 12 -43.35 4.50 4.06
CA SER A 12 -44.76 4.18 4.25
C SER A 12 -45.17 2.89 3.52
N ALA A 13 -44.61 2.64 2.34
CA ALA A 13 -44.87 1.43 1.56
C ALA A 13 -44.19 0.19 2.17
N MET A 14 -43.00 0.36 2.74
CA MET A 14 -42.14 -0.76 3.14
C MET A 14 -42.24 -1.16 4.61
N MET A 15 -42.65 -0.26 5.51
CA MET A 15 -42.60 -0.49 6.97
C MET A 15 -43.25 -1.79 7.46
N LYS A 16 -44.24 -2.35 6.74
CA LYS A 16 -44.90 -3.62 7.09
C LYS A 16 -44.38 -4.83 6.32
N SER A 17 -44.00 -4.65 5.05
CA SER A 17 -43.55 -5.74 4.18
C SER A 17 -42.06 -6.01 4.27
N TYR A 18 -41.26 -5.03 4.71
CA TYR A 18 -39.81 -5.13 4.76
C TYR A 18 -39.29 -6.25 5.68
N PRO A 19 -39.81 -6.44 6.92
CA PRO A 19 -39.44 -7.59 7.73
C PRO A 19 -39.71 -8.93 7.01
N GLN A 20 -40.81 -9.05 6.27
CA GLN A 20 -41.17 -10.28 5.55
C GLN A 20 -40.21 -10.55 4.39
N LEU A 21 -39.77 -9.50 3.69
CA LEU A 21 -38.77 -9.61 2.63
C LEU A 21 -37.43 -10.07 3.20
N LEU A 22 -36.97 -9.47 4.31
CA LEU A 22 -35.76 -9.89 5.02
C LEU A 22 -35.89 -11.34 5.47
N GLN A 23 -36.99 -11.72 6.13
CA GLN A 23 -37.19 -13.10 6.57
C GLN A 23 -37.11 -14.12 5.43
N LYS A 24 -37.59 -13.76 4.23
CA LYS A 24 -37.60 -14.65 3.06
C LYS A 24 -36.25 -14.74 2.35
N TYR A 25 -35.47 -13.66 2.32
CA TYR A 25 -34.30 -13.54 1.43
C TYR A 25 -32.99 -13.20 2.15
N ALA A 26 -32.98 -13.03 3.47
CA ALA A 26 -31.78 -12.64 4.23
C ALA A 26 -30.68 -13.71 4.29
N SER A 27 -30.95 -14.95 3.88
CA SER A 27 -29.91 -15.99 3.73
C SER A 27 -29.34 -16.09 2.31
N ASP A 28 -29.91 -15.34 1.35
CA ASP A 28 -29.48 -15.38 -0.05
C ASP A 28 -28.32 -14.41 -0.27
N LYS A 29 -27.14 -14.96 -0.56
CA LYS A 29 -25.88 -14.22 -0.76
C LYS A 29 -26.00 -13.06 -1.75
N ALA A 30 -26.75 -13.24 -2.84
CA ALA A 30 -26.88 -12.21 -3.88
C ALA A 30 -27.89 -11.11 -3.53
N LYS A 31 -28.78 -11.36 -2.55
CA LYS A 31 -29.88 -10.46 -2.21
C LYS A 31 -29.71 -9.75 -0.88
N VAL A 32 -28.96 -10.35 0.06
CA VAL A 32 -28.88 -9.85 1.44
C VAL A 32 -28.34 -8.42 1.51
N SER A 33 -27.26 -8.11 0.79
CA SER A 33 -26.64 -6.78 0.78
C SER A 33 -27.63 -5.69 0.34
N PRO A 34 -28.16 -5.69 -0.91
CA PRO A 34 -29.08 -4.64 -1.35
C PRO A 34 -30.39 -4.62 -0.54
N LEU A 35 -30.84 -5.76 -0.01
CA LEU A 35 -32.04 -5.83 0.82
C LEU A 35 -31.84 -5.17 2.18
N VAL A 36 -30.71 -5.41 2.84
CA VAL A 36 -30.37 -4.80 4.13
C VAL A 36 -30.15 -3.29 3.99
N GLU A 37 -29.54 -2.86 2.88
CA GLU A 37 -29.25 -1.44 2.67
C GLU A 37 -30.50 -0.56 2.50
N ILE A 38 -31.68 -1.14 2.20
CA ILE A 38 -32.95 -0.43 2.12
C ILE A 38 -33.23 0.38 3.39
N VAL A 39 -32.86 -0.12 4.58
CA VAL A 39 -33.11 0.57 5.84
C VAL A 39 -32.51 1.98 5.88
N MET A 40 -31.37 2.18 5.19
CA MET A 40 -30.68 3.47 5.13
C MET A 40 -31.42 4.51 4.29
N LEU A 41 -32.37 4.08 3.44
CA LEU A 41 -33.23 4.96 2.65
C LEU A 41 -34.47 5.41 3.43
N LEU A 42 -34.81 4.72 4.53
CA LEU A 42 -36.04 4.95 5.28
C LEU A 42 -35.93 6.18 6.19
N LYS A 43 -37.09 6.72 6.58
CA LYS A 43 -37.25 7.71 7.65
C LYS A 43 -37.62 6.99 8.94
N LEU A 44 -36.63 6.72 9.79
CA LEU A 44 -36.82 5.88 10.98
C LEU A 44 -37.84 6.47 11.97
N GLU A 45 -37.96 7.80 12.04
CA GLU A 45 -38.98 8.49 12.85
C GLU A 45 -40.43 8.09 12.51
N LEU A 46 -40.70 7.68 11.26
CA LEU A 46 -42.05 7.27 10.84
C LEU A 46 -42.49 5.96 11.49
N PHE A 47 -41.56 5.13 11.97
CA PHE A 47 -41.92 3.91 12.68
C PHE A 47 -42.60 4.25 14.01
N SER A 48 -42.12 5.22 14.77
CA SER A 48 -42.80 5.70 15.97
C SER A 48 -44.08 6.47 15.65
N LEU A 49 -44.03 7.39 14.68
CA LEU A 49 -45.20 8.21 14.31
C LEU A 49 -46.40 7.37 13.82
N LYS A 50 -46.14 6.23 13.17
CA LYS A 50 -47.17 5.33 12.64
C LYS A 50 -47.40 4.07 13.48
N ARG A 51 -46.87 4.02 14.71
CA ARG A 51 -47.02 2.88 15.63
C ARG A 51 -46.57 1.55 15.01
N GLN A 52 -45.39 1.56 14.39
CA GLN A 52 -44.75 0.42 13.72
C GLN A 52 -43.45 0.00 14.42
N GLU A 53 -43.29 0.32 15.71
CA GLU A 53 -42.09 0.04 16.51
C GLU A 53 -41.72 -1.44 16.44
N GLN A 54 -42.71 -2.34 16.54
CA GLN A 54 -42.48 -3.78 16.44
C GLN A 54 -41.88 -4.19 15.08
N ASN A 55 -42.33 -3.58 13.98
CA ASN A 55 -41.78 -3.89 12.66
C ASN A 55 -40.34 -3.40 12.53
N PHE A 56 -40.00 -2.26 13.13
CA PHE A 56 -38.60 -1.80 13.21
C PHE A 56 -37.75 -2.78 14.01
N MET A 57 -38.22 -3.19 15.21
CA MET A 57 -37.49 -4.13 16.07
C MET A 57 -37.23 -5.45 15.35
N THR A 58 -38.26 -6.03 14.73
CA THR A 58 -38.13 -7.27 13.94
C THR A 58 -37.22 -7.08 12.72
N THR A 59 -37.28 -5.93 12.03
CA THR A 59 -36.35 -5.62 10.93
C THR A 59 -34.91 -5.65 11.41
N LEU A 60 -34.62 -4.98 12.53
CA LEU A 60 -33.26 -4.89 13.06
C LEU A 60 -32.75 -6.25 13.55
N GLU A 61 -33.60 -7.05 14.20
CA GLU A 61 -33.29 -8.43 14.59
C GLU A 61 -32.92 -9.29 13.37
N LEU A 62 -33.70 -9.22 12.28
CA LEU A 62 -33.41 -9.96 11.05
C LEU A 62 -32.10 -9.53 10.39
N ILE A 63 -31.72 -8.25 10.50
CA ILE A 63 -30.43 -7.75 10.00
C ILE A 63 -29.28 -8.29 10.87
N CYS A 64 -29.44 -8.30 12.20
CA CYS A 64 -28.46 -8.93 13.10
C CYS A 64 -28.31 -10.44 12.82
N ASP A 65 -29.41 -11.15 12.59
CA ASP A 65 -29.38 -12.56 12.21
C ASP A 65 -28.68 -12.78 10.87
N ALA A 66 -28.91 -11.90 9.90
CA ALA A 66 -28.25 -11.95 8.60
C ALA A 66 -26.71 -11.83 8.74
N PHE A 67 -26.23 -10.92 9.59
CA PHE A 67 -24.80 -10.78 9.87
C PHE A 67 -24.17 -12.10 10.34
N PHE A 68 -24.84 -12.87 11.20
CA PHE A 68 -24.35 -14.16 11.68
C PHE A 68 -24.60 -15.35 10.74
N LYS A 69 -25.34 -15.16 9.64
CA LYS A 69 -25.54 -16.17 8.58
C LYS A 69 -24.53 -16.03 7.44
N HIS A 70 -23.90 -14.86 7.31
CA HIS A 70 -23.00 -14.53 6.21
C HIS A 70 -21.53 -14.45 6.64
N GLY A 71 -20.64 -14.63 5.68
CA GLY A 71 -19.19 -14.46 5.82
C GLY A 71 -18.57 -13.57 4.75
N GLU A 72 -19.38 -13.10 3.81
CA GLU A 72 -18.99 -12.29 2.66
C GLU A 72 -18.96 -10.81 3.02
N LYS A 73 -17.92 -10.11 2.57
CA LYS A 73 -17.65 -8.68 2.79
C LYS A 73 -18.88 -7.81 2.56
N ASP A 74 -19.54 -7.91 1.42
CA ASP A 74 -20.65 -7.01 1.08
C ASP A 74 -21.86 -7.22 2.00
N ALA A 75 -22.14 -8.46 2.36
CA ALA A 75 -23.20 -8.79 3.31
C ALA A 75 -22.87 -8.28 4.72
N LEU A 76 -21.65 -8.56 5.21
CA LEU A 76 -21.19 -8.12 6.52
C LEU A 76 -21.19 -6.59 6.65
N ARG A 77 -20.60 -5.91 5.66
CA ARG A 77 -20.50 -4.45 5.60
C ARG A 77 -21.87 -3.79 5.56
N SER A 78 -22.79 -4.33 4.76
CA SER A 78 -24.17 -3.81 4.67
C SER A 78 -24.91 -3.95 5.99
N CYS A 79 -24.79 -5.11 6.66
CA CYS A 79 -25.40 -5.33 7.97
C CYS A 79 -24.86 -4.35 9.02
N ILE A 80 -23.54 -4.20 9.14
CA ILE A 80 -22.95 -3.28 10.13
C ILE A 80 -23.32 -1.82 9.83
N LYS A 81 -23.32 -1.41 8.55
CA LYS A 81 -23.78 -0.06 8.16
C LYS A 81 -25.25 0.16 8.56
N ALA A 82 -26.12 -0.78 8.24
CA ALA A 82 -27.54 -0.73 8.56
C ALA A 82 -27.81 -0.66 10.07
N ILE A 83 -27.17 -1.52 10.87
CA ILE A 83 -27.32 -1.53 12.33
C ILE A 83 -26.78 -0.22 12.93
N THR A 84 -25.62 0.24 12.46
CA THR A 84 -25.02 1.51 12.91
C THR A 84 -25.91 2.70 12.57
N PHE A 85 -26.46 2.74 11.35
CA PHE A 85 -27.44 3.75 10.94
C PHE A 85 -28.66 3.74 11.86
N CYS A 86 -29.25 2.58 12.12
CA CYS A 86 -30.37 2.44 13.06
C CYS A 86 -30.02 2.94 14.46
N SER A 87 -28.82 2.67 14.97
CA SER A 87 -28.38 3.12 16.30
C SER A 87 -28.15 4.64 16.43
N LYS A 88 -27.94 5.34 15.30
CA LYS A 88 -27.63 6.78 15.26
C LYS A 88 -28.83 7.62 14.85
N GLU A 89 -29.61 7.15 13.88
CA GLU A 89 -30.66 7.93 13.21
C GLU A 89 -32.08 7.62 13.73
N SER A 90 -32.26 6.57 14.54
CA SER A 90 -33.51 6.34 15.26
C SER A 90 -33.69 7.33 16.41
N GLN A 91 -34.90 7.42 16.97
CA GLN A 91 -35.24 8.34 18.06
C GLN A 91 -35.73 7.56 19.29
N ALA A 92 -35.41 8.08 20.48
CA ALA A 92 -35.89 7.59 21.78
C ALA A 92 -35.75 6.06 21.93
N GLU A 93 -36.83 5.36 22.28
CA GLU A 93 -36.84 3.92 22.56
C GLU A 93 -36.31 3.05 21.41
N LEU A 94 -36.52 3.46 20.14
CA LEU A 94 -35.99 2.73 18.98
C LEU A 94 -34.46 2.87 18.88
N GLN A 95 -33.93 4.03 19.27
CA GLN A 95 -32.49 4.27 19.32
C GLN A 95 -31.85 3.43 20.44
N ASP A 96 -32.44 3.43 21.64
CA ASP A 96 -31.98 2.62 22.76
C ASP A 96 -31.98 1.12 22.40
N PHE A 97 -33.08 0.64 21.79
CA PHE A 97 -33.17 -0.73 21.29
C PHE A 97 -32.06 -1.04 20.28
N ALA A 98 -31.81 -0.15 19.32
CA ALA A 98 -30.81 -0.38 18.29
C ALA A 98 -29.37 -0.36 18.83
N GLN A 99 -29.08 0.52 19.79
CA GLN A 99 -27.79 0.55 20.49
C GLN A 99 -27.57 -0.72 21.32
N ASN A 100 -28.61 -1.19 22.01
CA ASN A 100 -28.57 -2.45 22.75
C ASN A 100 -28.34 -3.64 21.81
N LYS A 101 -29.04 -3.72 20.68
CA LYS A 101 -28.83 -4.77 19.66
C LYS A 101 -27.42 -4.78 19.09
N LEU A 102 -26.85 -3.60 18.83
CA LEU A 102 -25.45 -3.49 18.38
C LEU A 102 -24.47 -4.02 19.45
N LYS A 103 -24.72 -3.74 20.72
CA LYS A 103 -23.90 -4.24 21.84
C LYS A 103 -24.07 -5.75 22.05
N GLU A 104 -25.28 -6.27 21.92
CA GLU A 104 -25.56 -7.72 21.96
C GLU A 104 -24.80 -8.45 20.84
N LEU A 105 -24.86 -7.92 19.61
CA LEU A 105 -24.14 -8.48 18.46
C LEU A 105 -22.61 -8.46 18.67
N GLU A 106 -22.07 -7.38 19.23
CA GLU A 106 -20.64 -7.30 19.59
C GLU A 106 -20.26 -8.39 20.59
N ASN A 107 -21.02 -8.52 21.69
CA ASN A 107 -20.76 -9.52 22.72
C ASN A 107 -20.87 -10.95 22.16
N GLU A 108 -21.90 -11.23 21.37
CA GLU A 108 -22.10 -12.54 20.74
C GLU A 108 -20.95 -12.88 19.78
N LEU A 109 -20.50 -11.90 18.98
CA LEU A 109 -19.37 -12.10 18.08
C LEU A 109 -18.08 -12.41 18.84
N VAL A 110 -17.78 -11.68 19.92
CA VAL A 110 -16.61 -11.95 20.76
C VAL A 110 -16.67 -13.36 21.36
N VAL A 111 -17.85 -13.78 21.84
CA VAL A 111 -18.04 -15.14 22.38
C VAL A 111 -17.81 -16.21 21.29
N LYS A 112 -18.40 -16.05 20.11
CA LYS A 112 -18.21 -16.98 18.97
C LYS A 112 -16.75 -17.03 18.53
N LEU A 113 -16.09 -15.89 18.44
CA LEU A 113 -14.67 -15.80 18.05
C LEU A 113 -13.77 -16.52 19.06
N LYS A 114 -13.95 -16.28 20.36
CA LYS A 114 -13.19 -16.99 21.41
C LYS A 114 -13.46 -18.49 21.41
N SER A 115 -14.68 -18.91 21.11
CA SER A 115 -15.00 -20.33 20.94
C SER A 115 -14.22 -20.93 19.76
N ALA A 116 -14.24 -20.26 18.60
CA ALA A 116 -13.51 -20.70 17.41
C ALA A 116 -11.99 -20.74 17.62
N MET A 117 -11.42 -19.76 18.34
CA MET A 117 -10.00 -19.76 18.70
C MET A 117 -9.63 -20.98 19.56
N LYS A 118 -10.46 -21.35 20.54
CA LYS A 118 -10.24 -22.55 21.37
C LYS A 118 -10.31 -23.84 20.54
N GLU A 119 -11.22 -23.91 19.57
CA GLU A 119 -11.33 -25.06 18.66
C GLU A 119 -10.07 -25.21 17.79
N VAL A 120 -9.58 -24.12 17.20
CA VAL A 120 -8.33 -24.14 16.41
C VAL A 120 -7.13 -24.52 17.28
N ALA A 121 -7.06 -24.03 18.52
CA ALA A 121 -5.97 -24.37 19.44
C ALA A 121 -5.87 -25.87 19.77
N VAL A 122 -6.97 -26.63 19.67
CA VAL A 122 -6.98 -28.10 19.85
C VAL A 122 -6.85 -28.87 18.53
N GLY A 123 -6.61 -28.18 17.41
CA GLY A 123 -6.35 -28.77 16.10
C GLY A 123 -7.59 -28.99 15.23
N ASN A 124 -8.72 -28.33 15.52
CA ASN A 124 -9.88 -28.33 14.63
C ASN A 124 -9.68 -27.42 13.40
N ASP A 125 -10.62 -27.49 12.47
CA ASP A 125 -10.71 -26.65 11.27
C ASP A 125 -10.73 -25.13 11.59
N GLU A 126 -10.16 -24.34 10.69
CA GLU A 126 -10.01 -22.89 10.81
C GLU A 126 -11.17 -22.09 10.22
N TYR A 127 -12.12 -22.71 9.51
CA TYR A 127 -13.21 -22.02 8.81
C TYR A 127 -14.07 -21.17 9.75
N SER A 128 -14.46 -21.72 10.90
CA SER A 128 -15.23 -20.99 11.92
C SER A 128 -14.47 -19.77 12.44
N LEU A 129 -13.15 -19.90 12.64
CA LEU A 129 -12.29 -18.80 13.05
C LEU A 129 -12.24 -17.72 11.96
N LEU A 130 -11.98 -18.11 10.72
CA LEU A 130 -11.89 -17.20 9.58
C LEU A 130 -13.16 -16.37 9.40
N VAL A 131 -14.34 -17.01 9.42
CA VAL A 131 -15.63 -16.32 9.28
C VAL A 131 -15.84 -15.30 10.39
N ASN A 132 -15.53 -15.65 11.65
CA ASN A 132 -15.68 -14.72 12.76
C ASN A 132 -14.62 -13.61 12.77
N LEU A 133 -13.42 -13.84 12.23
CA LEU A 133 -12.41 -12.79 12.04
C LEU A 133 -12.82 -11.80 10.95
N LYS A 134 -13.45 -12.26 9.86
CA LYS A 134 -14.05 -11.39 8.81
C LYS A 134 -15.15 -10.50 9.40
N ARG A 135 -16.04 -11.08 10.20
CA ARG A 135 -17.08 -10.36 10.96
C ARG A 135 -16.50 -9.30 11.89
N LEU A 136 -15.46 -9.67 12.65
CA LEU A 136 -14.80 -8.74 13.56
C LEU A 136 -14.15 -7.60 12.78
N TYR A 137 -13.49 -7.89 11.67
CA TYR A 137 -12.83 -6.88 10.84
C TYR A 137 -13.83 -5.83 10.34
N GLU A 138 -14.94 -6.25 9.73
CA GLU A 138 -15.97 -5.33 9.23
C GLU A 138 -16.66 -4.54 10.36
N LEU A 139 -16.82 -5.12 11.55
CA LEU A 139 -17.30 -4.39 12.73
C LEU A 139 -16.28 -3.35 13.21
N GLN A 140 -15.00 -3.72 13.28
CA GLN A 140 -13.91 -2.87 13.75
C GLN A 140 -13.59 -1.71 12.80
N LEU A 141 -13.91 -1.82 11.51
CA LEU A 141 -13.82 -0.69 10.58
C LEU A 141 -14.78 0.45 10.95
N MET A 142 -15.86 0.17 11.69
CA MET A 142 -16.90 1.15 12.03
C MET A 142 -16.84 1.62 13.48
N LYS A 143 -16.40 0.77 14.40
CA LYS A 143 -16.30 1.11 15.83
C LYS A 143 -15.23 0.32 16.55
N TYR A 144 -14.79 0.87 17.69
CA TYR A 144 -13.96 0.12 18.63
C TYR A 144 -14.78 -1.00 19.29
N VAL A 145 -14.19 -2.20 19.33
CA VAL A 145 -14.71 -3.39 20.02
C VAL A 145 -13.90 -3.59 21.29
N LEU A 146 -14.56 -3.52 22.45
CA LEU A 146 -13.88 -3.59 23.75
C LEU A 146 -13.81 -5.05 24.23
N SER A 147 -12.60 -5.61 24.26
CA SER A 147 -12.32 -6.90 24.92
C SER A 147 -10.89 -6.90 25.40
N ASP A 148 -10.68 -7.07 26.71
CA ASP A 148 -9.38 -6.88 27.36
C ASP A 148 -8.33 -7.92 26.91
N ASP A 149 -8.75 -9.16 26.72
CA ASP A 149 -7.94 -10.35 26.43
C ASP A 149 -7.91 -10.74 24.95
N LEU A 150 -8.81 -10.21 24.12
CA LEU A 150 -8.95 -10.64 22.72
C LEU A 150 -7.68 -10.38 21.88
N TYR A 151 -6.93 -9.33 22.21
CA TYR A 151 -5.65 -9.06 21.56
C TYR A 151 -4.65 -10.19 21.81
N ASP A 152 -4.52 -10.61 23.08
CA ASP A 152 -3.58 -11.65 23.49
C ASP A 152 -4.03 -13.02 22.98
N ASP A 153 -5.34 -13.29 22.94
CA ASP A 153 -5.90 -14.47 22.30
C ASP A 153 -5.51 -14.53 20.81
N MET A 154 -5.62 -13.43 20.06
CA MET A 154 -5.20 -13.37 18.65
C MET A 154 -3.69 -13.60 18.50
N VAL A 155 -2.87 -13.03 19.38
CA VAL A 155 -1.40 -13.24 19.40
C VAL A 155 -1.06 -14.71 19.60
N ASN A 156 -1.70 -15.37 20.56
CA ASN A 156 -1.47 -16.78 20.87
C ASN A 156 -1.83 -17.67 19.69
N ILE A 157 -2.98 -17.42 19.05
CA ILE A 157 -3.38 -18.16 17.85
C ILE A 157 -2.39 -17.93 16.72
N LEU A 158 -2.07 -16.67 16.40
CA LEU A 158 -1.12 -16.33 15.33
C LEU A 158 0.25 -17.00 15.52
N SER A 159 0.71 -17.13 16.76
CA SER A 159 1.97 -17.82 17.11
C SER A 159 1.90 -19.34 16.98
N SER A 160 0.70 -19.92 17.06
CA SER A 160 0.46 -21.37 17.03
C SER A 160 0.11 -21.90 15.64
N LEU A 161 -0.28 -21.02 14.71
CA LEU A 161 -0.61 -21.40 13.34
C LEU A 161 0.63 -22.01 12.67
N LYS A 162 0.44 -23.18 12.08
CA LYS A 162 1.42 -23.78 11.16
C LYS A 162 1.27 -23.05 9.82
N ASP A 163 2.32 -23.06 8.97
CA ASP A 163 2.37 -22.40 7.66
C ASP A 163 1.37 -23.00 6.62
N THR A 164 0.08 -23.13 6.97
CA THR A 164 -0.91 -23.88 6.20
C THR A 164 -1.95 -23.01 5.50
N GLY A 165 -2.04 -21.70 5.75
CA GLY A 165 -2.95 -20.81 5.03
C GLY A 165 -2.70 -19.31 5.23
N ASP A 166 -2.98 -18.51 4.19
CA ASP A 166 -2.72 -17.06 4.19
C ASP A 166 -3.89 -16.23 4.75
N GLU A 167 -5.13 -16.73 4.69
CA GLU A 167 -6.33 -15.94 5.07
C GLU A 167 -6.46 -15.70 6.57
N VAL A 168 -6.27 -16.72 7.41
CA VAL A 168 -6.41 -16.57 8.87
C VAL A 168 -5.34 -15.63 9.45
N PRO A 169 -4.02 -15.80 9.14
CA PRO A 169 -3.01 -14.83 9.54
C PRO A 169 -3.32 -13.41 9.04
N THR A 170 -3.84 -13.28 7.81
CA THR A 170 -4.25 -11.99 7.25
C THR A 170 -5.29 -11.30 8.12
N PHE A 171 -6.40 -11.97 8.45
CA PHE A 171 -7.46 -11.35 9.23
C PHE A 171 -7.08 -11.19 10.71
N LEU A 172 -6.24 -12.04 11.28
CA LEU A 172 -5.67 -11.82 12.61
C LEU A 172 -4.87 -10.51 12.64
N LEU A 173 -3.94 -10.33 11.70
CA LEU A 173 -3.12 -9.11 11.60
C LEU A 173 -3.96 -7.86 11.35
N LEU A 174 -4.98 -7.93 10.51
CA LEU A 174 -5.90 -6.81 10.26
C LEU A 174 -6.67 -6.39 11.53
N ASN A 175 -7.24 -7.35 12.27
CA ASN A 175 -7.96 -7.08 13.50
C ASN A 175 -7.00 -6.56 14.61
N MET A 176 -5.80 -7.13 14.73
CA MET A 176 -4.77 -6.64 15.65
C MET A 176 -4.35 -5.20 15.32
N TYR A 177 -4.16 -4.88 14.05
CA TYR A 177 -3.88 -3.52 13.58
C TYR A 177 -5.00 -2.54 13.96
N LEU A 178 -6.26 -2.89 13.71
CA LEU A 178 -7.39 -2.05 14.09
C LEU A 178 -7.47 -1.84 15.60
N GLN A 179 -7.20 -2.86 16.41
CA GLN A 179 -7.15 -2.69 17.87
C GLN A 179 -6.04 -1.74 18.31
N VAL A 180 -4.86 -1.77 17.68
CA VAL A 180 -3.78 -0.81 17.95
C VAL A 180 -4.20 0.61 17.55
N ALA A 181 -4.82 0.77 16.37
CA ALA A 181 -5.30 2.07 15.89
C ALA A 181 -6.39 2.66 16.81
N TRP A 182 -7.37 1.86 17.22
CA TRP A 182 -8.41 2.29 18.16
C TRP A 182 -7.83 2.60 19.55
N SER A 183 -6.88 1.80 20.03
CA SER A 183 -6.18 2.07 21.31
C SER A 183 -5.43 3.41 21.27
N LEU A 184 -4.82 3.76 20.13
CA LEU A 184 -4.21 5.08 19.93
C LEU A 184 -5.26 6.19 19.93
N GLN A 185 -6.40 5.99 19.27
CA GLN A 185 -7.49 6.98 19.22
C GLN A 185 -8.14 7.22 20.59
N SER A 186 -8.19 6.21 21.46
CA SER A 186 -8.77 6.32 22.80
C SER A 186 -7.89 7.05 23.82
N ILE A 187 -6.62 7.30 23.50
CA ILE A 187 -5.71 8.01 24.41
C ILE A 187 -6.06 9.50 24.43
N ASP A 188 -6.25 10.05 25.64
CA ASP A 188 -6.34 11.51 25.83
C ASP A 188 -4.98 12.14 25.53
N SER A 189 -4.86 12.79 24.38
CA SER A 189 -3.63 13.47 23.97
C SER A 189 -3.20 14.62 24.89
N ALA A 190 -4.14 15.25 25.62
CA ALA A 190 -3.84 16.34 26.54
C ALA A 190 -3.30 15.82 27.86
N ASN A 191 -3.90 14.74 28.39
CA ASN A 191 -3.52 14.13 29.68
C ASN A 191 -3.51 12.60 29.59
N PRO A 192 -2.53 12.02 28.88
CA PRO A 192 -2.50 10.58 28.69
C PRO A 192 -2.10 9.88 29.98
N SER A 193 -2.77 8.77 30.30
CA SER A 193 -2.40 7.95 31.46
C SER A 193 -1.22 7.05 31.12
N GLU A 194 -0.27 6.90 32.04
CA GLU A 194 0.92 6.05 31.85
C GLU A 194 0.54 4.59 31.56
N ALA A 195 -0.53 4.09 32.20
CA ALA A 195 -1.07 2.76 31.96
C ALA A 195 -1.59 2.58 30.52
N SER A 196 -2.32 3.57 29.98
CA SER A 196 -2.82 3.51 28.59
C SER A 196 -1.70 3.56 27.56
N ILE A 197 -0.68 4.40 27.79
CA ILE A 197 0.51 4.46 26.93
C ILE A 197 1.24 3.12 26.97
N SER A 198 1.44 2.54 28.16
CA SER A 198 2.15 1.28 28.35
C SER A 198 1.43 0.10 27.70
N ALA A 199 0.10 0.03 27.84
CA ALA A 199 -0.73 -0.98 27.19
C ALA A 199 -0.68 -0.85 25.66
N LEU A 200 -0.76 0.38 25.11
CA LEU A 200 -0.63 0.61 23.68
C LEU A 200 0.77 0.23 23.17
N LEU A 201 1.83 0.58 23.91
CA LEU A 201 3.20 0.23 23.56
C LEU A 201 3.39 -1.29 23.51
N ALA A 202 2.84 -2.03 24.46
CA ALA A 202 2.87 -3.49 24.46
C ALA A 202 2.21 -4.05 23.19
N LYS A 203 0.95 -3.65 22.90
CA LYS A 203 0.23 -4.09 21.69
C LYS A 203 1.01 -3.74 20.42
N ARG A 204 1.44 -2.48 20.28
CA ARG A 204 2.22 -1.99 19.12
C ARG A 204 3.50 -2.80 18.91
N ASN A 205 4.27 -3.04 19.96
CA ASN A 205 5.53 -3.77 19.86
C ASN A 205 5.30 -5.23 19.48
N THR A 206 4.30 -5.89 20.08
CA THR A 206 3.92 -7.26 19.72
C THR A 206 3.48 -7.35 18.25
N LEU A 207 2.68 -6.39 17.76
CA LEU A 207 2.28 -6.36 16.35
C LEU A 207 3.49 -6.19 15.43
N PHE A 208 4.42 -5.29 15.75
CA PHE A 208 5.65 -5.14 14.97
C PHE A 208 6.49 -6.42 14.94
N GLN A 209 6.62 -7.12 16.07
CA GLN A 209 7.34 -8.39 16.13
C GLN A 209 6.74 -9.44 15.19
N HIS A 210 5.41 -9.59 15.16
CA HIS A 210 4.75 -10.51 14.24
C HIS A 210 4.88 -10.07 12.78
N LEU A 211 4.68 -8.78 12.48
CA LEU A 211 4.84 -8.27 11.11
C LEU A 211 6.29 -8.47 10.60
N GLU A 212 7.29 -8.25 11.45
CA GLU A 212 8.69 -8.49 11.10
C GLU A 212 8.99 -9.99 10.95
N HIS A 213 8.39 -10.86 11.77
CA HIS A 213 8.49 -12.31 11.61
C HIS A 213 7.98 -12.75 10.24
N PHE A 214 6.73 -12.40 9.89
CA PHE A 214 6.17 -12.76 8.58
C PHE A 214 6.91 -12.10 7.41
N LEU A 215 7.40 -10.86 7.58
CA LEU A 215 8.24 -10.20 6.58
C LEU A 215 9.51 -11.02 6.29
N ASN A 216 10.14 -11.59 7.31
CA ASN A 216 11.31 -12.46 7.11
C ASN A 216 10.91 -13.80 6.48
N SER A 217 9.89 -14.47 7.03
CA SER A 217 9.44 -15.78 6.54
C SER A 217 9.05 -15.72 5.06
N LEU A 218 8.25 -14.74 4.66
CA LEU A 218 7.81 -14.58 3.25
C LEU A 218 8.97 -14.21 2.30
N LEU A 219 10.06 -13.65 2.81
CA LEU A 219 11.26 -13.45 2.02
C LEU A 219 12.09 -14.73 1.85
N GLU A 220 12.07 -15.63 2.83
CA GLU A 220 12.79 -16.92 2.83
C GLU A 220 12.11 -18.00 1.95
N VAL A 221 10.79 -17.96 1.75
CA VAL A 221 10.04 -18.93 0.89
C VAL A 221 10.35 -18.80 -0.63
N GLU A 222 11.43 -18.09 -0.98
CA GLU A 222 11.89 -17.76 -2.33
C GLU A 222 12.09 -18.98 -3.27
N GLU A 223 12.13 -20.21 -2.74
CA GLU A 223 12.36 -21.44 -3.51
C GLU A 223 11.08 -22.19 -3.98
N ARG A 224 9.86 -21.82 -3.57
CA ARG A 224 8.63 -22.61 -3.85
C ARG A 224 7.68 -22.10 -4.93
N GLY A 225 8.05 -21.06 -5.68
CA GLY A 225 7.29 -20.66 -6.88
C GLY A 225 5.92 -20.01 -6.65
N ARG A 226 5.53 -19.72 -5.40
CA ARG A 226 4.36 -18.88 -5.10
C ARG A 226 4.77 -17.41 -5.14
N ASN A 227 4.70 -16.81 -6.31
CA ASN A 227 4.87 -15.37 -6.46
C ASN A 227 3.53 -14.70 -6.17
N GLY A 228 3.47 -13.91 -5.09
CA GLY A 228 2.27 -13.16 -4.72
C GLY A 228 1.40 -13.88 -3.71
N SER A 229 1.10 -13.22 -2.59
CA SER A 229 0.07 -13.71 -1.68
C SER A 229 -0.70 -12.58 -1.04
N LEU A 230 -1.97 -12.84 -0.73
CA LEU A 230 -2.84 -11.92 0.01
C LEU A 230 -2.14 -11.44 1.28
N LEU A 231 -1.53 -12.37 2.02
CA LEU A 231 -0.81 -12.10 3.26
C LEU A 231 0.38 -11.14 3.04
N ALA A 232 1.21 -11.38 2.02
CA ALA A 232 2.34 -10.52 1.70
C ALA A 232 1.91 -9.08 1.38
N SER A 233 0.88 -8.92 0.55
CA SER A 233 0.32 -7.60 0.24
C SER A 233 -0.23 -6.90 1.48
N ARG A 234 -0.93 -7.63 2.36
CA ARG A 234 -1.47 -7.07 3.62
C ARG A 234 -0.38 -6.68 4.60
N ILE A 235 0.68 -7.46 4.72
CA ILE A 235 1.84 -7.10 5.55
C ILE A 235 2.48 -5.80 5.06
N CYS A 236 2.66 -5.64 3.75
CA CYS A 236 3.16 -4.39 3.18
C CYS A 236 2.28 -3.19 3.58
N VAL A 237 0.96 -3.34 3.46
CA VAL A 237 0.01 -2.27 3.83
C VAL A 237 0.04 -1.98 5.33
N ILE A 238 -0.05 -2.99 6.18
CA ILE A 238 -0.10 -2.83 7.64
C ILE A 238 1.22 -2.22 8.16
N LEU A 239 2.37 -2.68 7.67
CA LEU A 239 3.66 -2.07 8.03
C LEU A 239 3.72 -0.60 7.65
N ALA A 240 3.28 -0.25 6.43
CA ALA A 240 3.29 1.12 5.96
C ALA A 240 2.36 2.03 6.81
N GLU A 241 1.16 1.56 7.13
CA GLU A 241 0.22 2.28 7.99
C GLU A 241 0.77 2.41 9.41
N MET A 242 1.30 1.35 10.00
CA MET A 242 1.90 1.37 11.34
C MET A 242 3.06 2.36 11.43
N TRP A 243 3.97 2.38 10.46
CA TRP A 243 5.06 3.35 10.43
C TRP A 243 4.55 4.79 10.24
N CYS A 244 3.48 5.01 9.47
CA CYS A 244 2.84 6.33 9.36
C CYS A 244 2.17 6.76 10.68
N LEU A 245 1.40 5.87 11.30
CA LEU A 245 0.67 6.11 12.54
C LEU A 245 1.60 6.45 13.70
N PHE A 246 2.72 5.73 13.79
CA PHE A 246 3.71 5.85 14.85
C PHE A 246 4.95 6.63 14.43
N LYS A 247 4.96 7.35 13.29
CA LYS A 247 6.17 8.04 12.82
C LYS A 247 6.74 8.97 13.90
N ARG A 248 8.04 8.86 14.17
CA ARG A 248 8.71 9.60 15.25
C ARG A 248 8.41 11.10 15.24
N SER A 249 8.46 11.74 14.06
CA SER A 249 8.21 13.18 13.90
C SER A 249 6.83 13.66 14.35
N LYS A 250 5.83 12.76 14.46
CA LYS A 250 4.49 13.09 14.97
C LYS A 250 4.45 13.24 16.50
N TYR A 251 5.38 12.60 17.21
CA TYR A 251 5.33 12.49 18.68
C TYR A 251 6.47 13.21 19.41
N VAL A 252 7.53 13.59 18.69
CA VAL A 252 8.66 14.38 19.25
C VAL A 252 8.11 15.61 19.98
N SER A 253 8.61 15.86 21.19
CA SER A 253 8.19 16.99 22.04
C SER A 253 6.70 16.98 22.46
N THR A 254 6.06 15.81 22.49
CA THR A 254 4.70 15.63 23.02
C THR A 254 4.71 14.74 24.27
N LYS A 255 3.62 14.71 25.04
CA LYS A 255 3.44 13.76 26.15
C LYS A 255 3.38 12.28 25.69
N LEU A 256 3.28 12.05 24.39
CA LEU A 256 3.20 10.73 23.75
C LEU A 256 4.50 10.36 23.02
N GLU A 257 5.62 11.01 23.35
CA GLU A 257 6.91 10.84 22.66
C GLU A 257 7.38 9.38 22.58
N SER A 258 7.11 8.57 23.60
CA SER A 258 7.43 7.12 23.62
C SER A 258 6.72 6.30 22.53
N LEU A 259 5.59 6.81 22.01
CA LEU A 259 4.87 6.17 20.89
C LEU A 259 5.60 6.35 19.55
N GLY A 260 6.55 7.27 19.46
CA GLY A 260 7.34 7.50 18.26
C GLY A 260 8.20 6.29 17.88
N TYR A 261 8.11 5.89 16.62
CA TYR A 261 8.80 4.77 16.01
C TYR A 261 9.51 5.21 14.71
N CYS A 262 10.64 4.58 14.43
CA CYS A 262 11.39 4.74 13.18
C CYS A 262 11.98 3.37 12.82
N PRO A 263 11.62 2.77 11.67
CA PRO A 263 12.19 1.49 11.27
C PRO A 263 13.68 1.61 10.98
N SER A 264 14.41 0.51 11.15
CA SER A 264 15.82 0.43 10.74
C SER A 264 15.95 0.40 9.22
N THR A 265 17.09 0.83 8.68
CA THR A 265 17.38 0.75 7.23
C THR A 265 17.25 -0.69 6.71
N ALA A 266 17.69 -1.68 7.49
CA ALA A 266 17.57 -3.09 7.13
C ALA A 266 16.10 -3.55 7.05
N THR A 267 15.25 -3.08 7.97
CA THR A 267 13.80 -3.36 7.94
C THR A 267 13.15 -2.74 6.72
N VAL A 268 13.49 -1.47 6.38
CA VAL A 268 12.97 -0.80 5.17
C VAL A 268 13.41 -1.51 3.89
N GLN A 269 14.65 -2.01 3.84
CA GLN A 269 15.14 -2.83 2.72
C GLN A 269 14.37 -4.13 2.56
N LYS A 270 14.13 -4.87 3.65
CA LYS A 270 13.32 -6.09 3.62
C LYS A 270 11.88 -5.81 3.18
N PHE A 271 11.27 -4.77 3.73
CA PHE A 271 9.94 -4.30 3.33
C PHE A 271 9.88 -4.01 1.83
N TRP A 272 10.87 -3.28 1.29
CA TRP A 272 10.92 -2.99 -0.13
C TRP A 272 11.08 -4.25 -0.98
N LYS A 273 11.93 -5.20 -0.58
CA LYS A 273 12.06 -6.49 -1.27
C LYS A 273 10.73 -7.24 -1.34
N LEU A 274 9.94 -7.24 -0.26
CA LEU A 274 8.61 -7.85 -0.27
C LEU A 274 7.66 -7.10 -1.23
N CYS A 275 7.68 -5.76 -1.22
CA CYS A 275 6.91 -4.95 -2.16
C CYS A 275 7.30 -5.28 -3.62
N GLU A 276 8.59 -5.30 -3.93
CA GLU A 276 9.12 -5.61 -5.27
C GLU A 276 8.67 -7.01 -5.72
N LYS A 277 8.70 -8.01 -4.84
CA LYS A 277 8.13 -9.35 -5.13
C LYS A 277 6.66 -9.25 -5.54
N GLN A 278 5.83 -8.50 -4.81
CA GLN A 278 4.41 -8.34 -5.13
C GLN A 278 4.18 -7.59 -6.45
N LEU A 279 5.05 -6.64 -6.81
CA LEU A 279 4.96 -5.92 -8.08
C LEU A 279 5.31 -6.81 -9.29
N ASN A 280 6.12 -7.84 -9.10
CA ASN A 280 6.57 -8.75 -10.16
C ASN A 280 5.64 -9.96 -10.38
N VAL A 281 4.57 -10.11 -9.58
CA VAL A 281 3.59 -11.20 -9.72
C VAL A 281 2.78 -10.98 -10.99
N SER A 282 2.85 -11.84 -12.01
CA SER A 282 2.11 -11.69 -13.28
C SER A 282 0.58 -11.66 -13.09
N ASP A 283 -0.15 -11.00 -13.98
CA ASP A 283 -1.63 -10.97 -13.95
C ASP A 283 -2.25 -12.35 -14.25
N GLU A 284 -1.46 -13.31 -14.75
CA GLU A 284 -1.92 -14.68 -15.09
C GLU A 284 -1.88 -15.67 -13.93
N THR A 285 -1.39 -15.25 -12.74
CA THR A 285 -1.26 -16.12 -11.55
C THR A 285 -2.35 -15.86 -10.51
N GLU A 286 -3.52 -15.40 -10.93
CA GLU A 286 -4.68 -15.32 -10.04
C GLU A 286 -5.09 -16.76 -9.66
N ASP A 287 -4.78 -17.16 -8.42
CA ASP A 287 -5.21 -18.44 -7.85
C ASP A 287 -6.75 -18.51 -7.93
N GLU A 288 -7.28 -19.43 -8.75
CA GLU A 288 -8.73 -19.67 -8.92
C GLU A 288 -9.45 -20.05 -7.60
N ASP A 289 -8.70 -20.41 -6.55
CA ASP A 289 -9.21 -20.83 -5.25
C ASP A 289 -9.20 -19.73 -4.16
N ALA A 290 -8.66 -18.54 -4.44
CA ALA A 290 -8.62 -17.45 -3.46
C ALA A 290 -9.95 -16.65 -3.47
N ASN A 291 -10.45 -16.27 -2.30
CA ASN A 291 -11.69 -15.50 -2.18
C ASN A 291 -11.55 -14.09 -2.82
N GLU A 292 -11.96 -13.96 -4.08
CA GLU A 292 -11.89 -12.76 -4.93
C GLU A 292 -12.33 -11.46 -4.21
N GLU A 293 -13.28 -11.55 -3.27
CA GLU A 293 -13.94 -10.41 -2.60
C GLU A 293 -12.99 -9.50 -1.78
N TYR A 294 -11.90 -10.06 -1.24
CA TYR A 294 -10.88 -9.30 -0.51
C TYR A 294 -9.57 -9.13 -1.29
N ILE A 295 -9.44 -9.74 -2.47
CA ILE A 295 -8.26 -9.69 -3.34
C ILE A 295 -8.17 -8.36 -4.09
N GLU A 296 -9.31 -7.76 -4.47
CA GLU A 296 -9.35 -6.43 -5.10
C GLU A 296 -8.69 -5.35 -4.23
N GLU A 297 -8.65 -5.56 -2.91
CA GLU A 297 -7.99 -4.67 -1.95
C GLU A 297 -6.50 -4.95 -1.75
N THR A 298 -5.93 -5.90 -2.51
CA THR A 298 -4.53 -6.35 -2.42
C THR A 298 -3.95 -6.57 -3.81
N ASN A 299 -3.78 -5.49 -4.54
CA ASN A 299 -3.10 -5.51 -5.84
C ASN A 299 -1.77 -4.73 -5.79
N ARG A 300 -1.04 -4.76 -6.91
CA ARG A 300 0.22 -4.03 -7.09
C ARG A 300 0.07 -2.53 -6.79
N GLU A 301 -1.09 -1.94 -7.09
CA GLU A 301 -1.40 -0.53 -6.86
C GLU A 301 -1.46 -0.19 -5.38
N VAL A 302 -2.10 -1.04 -4.59
CA VAL A 302 -2.20 -0.89 -3.13
C VAL A 302 -0.81 -0.97 -2.50
N VAL A 303 0.01 -1.94 -2.92
CA VAL A 303 1.38 -2.12 -2.40
C VAL A 303 2.27 -0.92 -2.73
N ILE A 304 2.27 -0.45 -3.99
CA ILE A 304 3.08 0.72 -4.36
C ILE A 304 2.54 2.01 -3.72
N THR A 305 1.23 2.13 -3.53
CA THR A 305 0.62 3.27 -2.81
C THR A 305 1.09 3.29 -1.36
N ALA A 306 1.12 2.14 -0.67
CA ALA A 306 1.62 2.01 0.68
C ALA A 306 3.10 2.44 0.78
N ALA A 307 3.95 1.95 -0.11
CA ALA A 307 5.37 2.33 -0.16
C ALA A 307 5.56 3.83 -0.48
N ALA A 308 4.81 4.37 -1.45
CA ALA A 308 4.86 5.79 -1.82
C ALA A 308 4.41 6.70 -0.68
N LYS A 309 3.38 6.30 0.08
CA LYS A 309 2.89 7.04 1.26
C LYS A 309 3.97 7.20 2.33
N LEU A 310 4.82 6.19 2.54
CA LEU A 310 5.93 6.27 3.50
C LEU A 310 6.93 7.36 3.14
N VAL A 311 7.29 7.46 1.86
CA VAL A 311 8.21 8.49 1.35
C VAL A 311 7.53 9.87 1.36
N ALA A 312 6.28 9.96 0.88
CA ALA A 312 5.53 11.20 0.79
C ALA A 312 5.25 11.84 2.17
N SER A 313 5.06 11.02 3.21
CA SER A 313 4.76 11.47 4.57
C SER A 313 5.99 11.61 5.48
N SER A 314 7.19 11.35 4.93
CA SER A 314 8.46 11.29 5.66
C SER A 314 8.41 10.34 6.87
N ALA A 315 7.71 9.21 6.73
CA ALA A 315 7.66 8.17 7.76
C ALA A 315 8.95 7.32 7.79
N VAL A 316 9.67 7.27 6.67
CA VAL A 316 10.99 6.63 6.53
C VAL A 316 11.98 7.56 5.83
N PRO A 317 13.30 7.36 6.00
CA PRO A 317 14.30 8.08 5.21
C PRO A 317 14.08 7.88 3.70
N LYS A 318 13.94 8.99 2.98
CA LYS A 318 13.66 8.97 1.53
C LYS A 318 14.84 8.51 0.68
N ASP A 319 16.06 8.54 1.21
CA ASP A 319 17.31 8.31 0.45
C ASP A 319 17.43 6.89 -0.09
N PHE A 320 16.85 5.92 0.62
CA PHE A 320 16.76 4.54 0.14
C PHE A 320 15.45 4.29 -0.61
N LEU A 321 14.30 4.41 0.06
CA LEU A 321 13.02 3.95 -0.51
C LEU A 321 12.52 4.83 -1.68
N GLY A 322 12.83 6.12 -1.68
CA GLY A 322 12.42 7.04 -2.76
C GLY A 322 12.99 6.62 -4.12
N PRO A 323 14.32 6.52 -4.28
CA PRO A 323 14.89 6.10 -5.56
C PRO A 323 14.59 4.64 -5.91
N GLU A 324 14.36 3.76 -4.92
CA GLU A 324 13.87 2.40 -5.18
C GLU A 324 12.52 2.44 -5.90
N ILE A 325 11.52 3.13 -5.32
CA ILE A 325 10.20 3.29 -5.94
C ILE A 325 10.29 3.93 -7.33
N ILE A 326 11.04 5.04 -7.46
CA ILE A 326 11.19 5.75 -8.74
C ILE A 326 11.82 4.86 -9.81
N SER A 327 12.70 3.93 -9.43
CA SER A 327 13.34 3.04 -10.41
C SER A 327 12.37 2.06 -11.11
N HIS A 328 11.15 1.87 -10.59
CA HIS A 328 10.10 1.06 -11.21
C HIS A 328 9.09 1.88 -12.05
N PHE A 329 9.37 3.17 -12.31
CA PHE A 329 8.42 4.09 -12.95
C PHE A 329 7.91 3.64 -14.34
N VAL A 330 8.59 2.72 -15.01
CA VAL A 330 8.21 2.23 -16.35
C VAL A 330 7.88 0.73 -16.39
N MET A 331 7.93 0.02 -15.26
CA MET A 331 7.96 -1.45 -15.27
C MET A 331 6.59 -2.12 -15.12
N HIS A 332 5.66 -1.51 -14.37
CA HIS A 332 4.49 -2.22 -13.82
C HIS A 332 3.14 -1.71 -14.33
N GLY A 333 3.09 -1.23 -15.57
CA GLY A 333 1.86 -0.76 -16.20
C GLY A 333 1.44 0.68 -15.82
N ALA A 334 0.24 1.06 -16.28
CA ALA A 334 -0.24 2.45 -16.26
C ALA A 334 -0.63 2.96 -14.87
N SER A 335 -1.21 2.12 -14.01
CA SER A 335 -1.63 2.52 -12.68
C SER A 335 -0.44 2.79 -11.75
N VAL A 336 0.52 1.86 -11.69
CA VAL A 336 1.78 2.03 -10.94
C VAL A 336 2.55 3.26 -11.42
N THR A 337 2.59 3.48 -12.74
CA THR A 337 3.14 4.70 -13.35
C THR A 337 2.53 5.97 -12.74
N GLU A 338 1.20 6.07 -12.69
CA GLU A 338 0.55 7.30 -12.22
C GLU A 338 0.76 7.51 -10.71
N ILE A 339 0.86 6.45 -9.92
CA ILE A 339 1.19 6.52 -8.49
C ILE A 339 2.62 7.06 -8.29
N ILE A 340 3.60 6.54 -9.03
CA ILE A 340 4.99 7.01 -8.94
C ILE A 340 5.11 8.46 -9.43
N LYS A 341 4.38 8.84 -10.49
CA LYS A 341 4.31 10.22 -10.98
C LYS A 341 3.72 11.16 -9.92
N HIS A 342 2.68 10.73 -9.20
CA HIS A 342 2.12 11.50 -8.09
C HIS A 342 3.14 11.66 -6.96
N LEU A 343 3.84 10.59 -6.57
CA LEU A 343 4.92 10.65 -5.58
C LEU A 343 5.99 11.67 -5.98
N ILE A 344 6.46 11.63 -7.22
CA ILE A 344 7.45 12.60 -7.72
C ILE A 344 6.90 14.03 -7.65
N ALA A 345 5.62 14.25 -7.96
CA ALA A 345 4.99 15.56 -7.85
C ALA A 345 4.95 16.08 -6.39
N VAL A 346 4.71 15.19 -5.42
CA VAL A 346 4.78 15.53 -3.98
C VAL A 346 6.22 15.85 -3.57
N LEU A 347 7.18 15.03 -3.97
CA LEU A 347 8.61 15.24 -3.67
C LEU A 347 9.14 16.56 -4.26
N LYS A 348 8.71 16.92 -5.47
CA LYS A 348 9.01 18.22 -6.08
C LYS A 348 8.55 19.40 -5.22
N LYS A 349 7.43 19.29 -4.51
CA LYS A 349 6.96 20.37 -3.64
C LYS A 349 7.77 20.47 -2.35
N ASN A 350 8.20 19.34 -1.81
CA ASN A 350 8.72 19.26 -0.44
C ASN A 350 10.26 19.27 -0.36
N THR A 351 10.98 18.86 -1.41
CA THR A 351 12.41 18.53 -1.32
C THR A 351 13.21 18.98 -2.55
N ASN A 352 12.95 20.20 -3.05
CA ASN A 352 13.44 20.70 -4.35
C ASN A 352 14.93 20.40 -4.65
N ASP A 353 15.81 20.42 -3.65
CA ASP A 353 17.27 20.26 -3.84
C ASP A 353 17.74 18.79 -3.86
N ASP A 354 16.97 17.85 -3.31
CA ASP A 354 17.37 16.43 -3.20
C ASP A 354 16.84 15.55 -4.34
N LEU A 355 15.83 16.04 -5.07
CA LEU A 355 15.22 15.32 -6.18
C LEU A 355 16.23 14.88 -7.27
N PRO A 356 17.24 15.70 -7.66
CA PRO A 356 18.19 15.30 -8.68
C PRO A 356 19.05 14.10 -8.25
N ALA A 357 19.47 14.08 -6.98
CA ALA A 357 20.20 12.95 -6.41
C ALA A 357 19.32 11.69 -6.40
N MET A 358 18.04 11.85 -6.06
CA MET A 358 17.06 10.76 -6.07
C MET A 358 16.84 10.19 -7.48
N PHE A 359 16.72 11.04 -8.50
CA PHE A 359 16.59 10.57 -9.89
C PHE A 359 17.84 9.82 -10.35
N LEU A 360 19.03 10.34 -10.05
CA LEU A 360 20.27 9.66 -10.41
C LEU A 360 20.39 8.31 -9.70
N GLU A 361 20.05 8.24 -8.41
CA GLU A 361 20.11 7.01 -7.65
C GLU A 361 19.09 5.96 -8.16
N ALA A 362 17.90 6.40 -8.58
CA ALA A 362 16.92 5.53 -9.23
C ALA A 362 17.45 4.95 -10.55
N LEU A 363 18.13 5.77 -11.36
CA LEU A 363 18.77 5.33 -12.60
C LEU A 363 19.90 4.32 -12.34
N LYS A 364 20.74 4.57 -11.33
CA LYS A 364 21.80 3.63 -10.94
C LYS A 364 21.22 2.28 -10.51
N ARG A 365 20.12 2.26 -9.76
CA ARG A 365 19.44 1.02 -9.36
C ARG A 365 18.85 0.26 -10.54
N ALA A 366 18.16 0.96 -11.43
CA ALA A 366 17.67 0.37 -12.68
C ALA A 366 18.80 -0.24 -13.50
N TYR A 367 19.94 0.47 -13.62
CA TYR A 367 21.13 -0.03 -14.31
C TYR A 367 21.78 -1.23 -13.61
N GLN A 368 21.83 -1.23 -12.27
CA GLN A 368 22.44 -2.32 -11.50
C GLN A 368 21.62 -3.60 -11.56
N ARG A 369 20.28 -3.53 -11.68
CA ARG A 369 19.44 -4.73 -11.91
C ARG A 369 19.90 -5.46 -13.19
N HIS A 370 20.19 -4.73 -14.25
CA HIS A 370 20.78 -5.28 -15.48
C HIS A 370 22.17 -5.92 -15.24
N ALA A 371 23.05 -5.24 -14.50
CA ALA A 371 24.41 -5.72 -14.26
C ALA A 371 24.45 -7.03 -13.44
N VAL A 372 23.53 -7.21 -12.48
CA VAL A 372 23.45 -8.44 -11.66
C VAL A 372 22.98 -9.64 -12.48
N ASP A 373 22.03 -9.44 -13.39
CA ASP A 373 21.53 -10.52 -14.26
C ASP A 373 22.54 -10.94 -15.33
N PHE A 374 23.36 -9.99 -15.83
CA PHE A 374 24.45 -10.27 -16.77
C PHE A 374 25.50 -11.24 -16.21
N TYR A 375 25.72 -11.26 -14.88
CA TYR A 375 26.68 -12.18 -14.24
C TYR A 375 26.04 -13.49 -13.76
N ARG A 376 24.71 -13.62 -13.79
CA ARG A 376 24.00 -14.82 -13.32
C ARG A 376 23.73 -15.84 -14.42
N ASN A 377 23.56 -15.42 -15.69
CA ASN A 377 23.25 -16.32 -16.81
C ASN A 377 23.94 -15.86 -18.12
N ASP A 378 24.84 -16.68 -18.67
CA ASP A 378 25.48 -16.43 -19.98
C ASP A 378 24.50 -16.64 -21.18
N ASP A 379 23.34 -17.28 -20.97
CA ASP A 379 22.45 -17.74 -22.04
C ASP A 379 21.29 -16.78 -22.39
N ASP A 380 21.09 -15.69 -21.63
CA ASP A 380 19.84 -14.88 -21.69
C ASP A 380 20.06 -13.43 -22.18
N SER A 381 20.80 -13.28 -23.30
CA SER A 381 21.14 -11.97 -23.91
C SER A 381 19.93 -11.07 -24.25
N LEU A 382 18.74 -11.66 -24.41
CA LEU A 382 17.50 -10.93 -24.69
C LEU A 382 16.96 -10.23 -23.43
N ARG A 383 17.08 -10.87 -22.26
CA ARG A 383 16.63 -10.34 -20.98
C ARG A 383 17.56 -9.25 -20.46
N SER A 384 18.87 -9.37 -20.71
CA SER A 384 19.81 -8.29 -20.42
C SER A 384 19.53 -7.05 -21.29
N LYS A 385 19.26 -7.26 -22.59
CA LYS A 385 18.87 -6.15 -23.47
C LYS A 385 17.58 -5.45 -23.01
N SER A 386 16.55 -6.18 -22.59
CA SER A 386 15.30 -5.59 -22.12
C SER A 386 15.48 -4.73 -20.85
N LEU A 387 16.32 -5.16 -19.90
CA LEU A 387 16.58 -4.39 -18.67
C LEU A 387 17.39 -3.11 -18.94
N LEU A 388 18.27 -3.12 -19.94
CA LEU A 388 18.97 -1.91 -20.37
C LEU A 388 18.01 -0.92 -21.05
N ASP A 389 17.05 -1.45 -21.83
CA ASP A 389 15.95 -0.66 -22.41
C ASP A 389 15.05 -0.06 -21.31
N ASP A 390 14.73 -0.80 -20.24
CA ASP A 390 13.98 -0.28 -19.09
C ASP A 390 14.69 0.91 -18.42
N CYS A 391 16.01 0.81 -18.23
CA CYS A 391 16.82 1.90 -17.67
C CYS A 391 16.79 3.14 -18.57
N LYS A 392 16.86 2.93 -19.89
CA LYS A 392 16.76 3.99 -20.89
C LYS A 392 15.38 4.65 -20.91
N ASP A 393 14.31 3.87 -20.86
CA ASP A 393 12.94 4.36 -20.82
C ASP A 393 12.66 5.13 -19.54
N LEU A 394 13.17 4.65 -18.40
CA LEU A 394 13.17 5.40 -17.13
C LEU A 394 13.84 6.77 -17.29
N ALA A 395 15.03 6.81 -17.89
CA ALA A 395 15.77 8.06 -18.13
C ALA A 395 15.03 9.02 -19.07
N VAL A 396 14.41 8.50 -20.14
CA VAL A 396 13.56 9.28 -21.04
C VAL A 396 12.38 9.87 -20.27
N ARG A 397 11.72 9.07 -19.42
CA ARG A 397 10.55 9.52 -18.66
C ARG A 397 10.89 10.57 -17.61
N LEU A 398 11.96 10.36 -16.84
CA LEU A 398 12.44 11.32 -15.84
C LEU A 398 12.95 12.61 -16.48
N SER A 399 13.73 12.52 -17.56
CA SER A 399 14.19 13.70 -18.29
C SER A 399 13.04 14.45 -18.99
N GLY A 400 12.00 13.72 -19.42
CA GLY A 400 10.75 14.26 -19.97
C GLY A 400 9.98 15.16 -19.00
N MET A 401 10.28 15.11 -17.70
CA MET A 401 9.72 16.04 -16.73
C MET A 401 10.32 17.46 -16.82
N PHE A 402 11.41 17.64 -17.58
CA PHE A 402 12.08 18.91 -17.83
C PHE A 402 11.85 19.36 -19.29
N ILE A 403 10.66 19.88 -19.58
CA ILE A 403 10.27 20.39 -20.91
C ILE A 403 9.90 21.88 -20.83
N GLY A 404 10.12 22.61 -21.91
CA GLY A 404 9.80 24.05 -22.00
C GLY A 404 10.55 24.87 -20.96
N ALA A 405 9.85 25.78 -20.29
CA ALA A 405 10.42 26.66 -19.26
C ALA A 405 11.08 25.90 -18.10
N ALA A 406 10.64 24.65 -17.82
CA ALA A 406 11.22 23.82 -16.77
C ALA A 406 12.69 23.45 -17.01
N ARG A 407 13.14 23.39 -18.28
CA ARG A 407 14.56 23.13 -18.62
C ARG A 407 15.48 24.19 -18.05
N ASN A 408 15.12 25.46 -18.26
CA ASN A 408 15.92 26.60 -17.80
C ASN A 408 15.82 26.74 -16.29
N LYS A 409 14.60 26.59 -15.73
CA LYS A 409 14.35 26.67 -14.28
C LYS A 409 15.17 25.64 -13.50
N HIS A 410 15.30 24.42 -14.02
CA HIS A 410 15.98 23.31 -13.35
C HIS A 410 17.33 22.95 -13.98
N ARG A 411 17.94 23.86 -14.76
CA ARG A 411 19.21 23.62 -15.47
C ARG A 411 20.31 23.09 -14.55
N VAL A 412 20.47 23.69 -13.37
CA VAL A 412 21.50 23.28 -12.37
C VAL A 412 21.27 21.84 -11.89
N HIS A 413 20.00 21.45 -11.71
CA HIS A 413 19.64 20.09 -11.30
C HIS A 413 19.93 19.07 -12.39
N ILE A 414 19.60 19.39 -13.65
CA ILE A 414 19.89 18.53 -14.81
C ILE A 414 21.41 18.37 -14.96
N LEU A 415 22.16 19.48 -14.83
CA LEU A 415 23.63 19.46 -14.86
C LEU A 415 24.22 18.56 -13.77
N LYS A 416 23.67 18.60 -12.55
CA LYS A 416 24.11 17.74 -11.44
C LYS A 416 23.92 16.26 -11.79
N ILE A 417 22.73 15.88 -12.26
CA ILE A 417 22.45 14.49 -12.71
C ILE A 417 23.46 14.04 -13.76
N VAL A 418 23.73 14.89 -14.76
CA VAL A 418 24.67 14.57 -15.85
C VAL A 418 26.10 14.41 -15.33
N LYS A 419 26.62 15.36 -14.56
CA LYS A 419 28.01 15.32 -14.04
C LYS A 419 28.23 14.14 -13.10
N ASP A 420 27.29 13.89 -12.20
CA ASP A 420 27.38 12.79 -11.24
C ASP A 420 27.15 11.44 -11.95
N GLY A 421 26.32 11.38 -12.99
CA GLY A 421 26.11 10.21 -13.84
C GLY A 421 27.32 9.86 -14.71
N ILE A 422 27.99 10.86 -15.28
CA ILE A 422 29.30 10.67 -15.95
C ILE A 422 30.30 10.13 -14.93
N SER A 423 30.39 10.76 -13.75
CA SER A 423 31.31 10.30 -12.71
C SER A 423 31.05 8.84 -12.33
N PHE A 424 29.80 8.42 -12.20
CA PHE A 424 29.41 7.02 -11.97
C PHE A 424 29.85 6.09 -13.11
N SER A 425 29.64 6.49 -14.37
CA SER A 425 29.99 5.67 -15.55
C SER A 425 31.49 5.37 -15.64
N PHE A 426 32.32 6.24 -15.06
CA PHE A 426 33.79 6.13 -15.07
C PHE A 426 34.37 5.45 -13.81
N ILE A 427 33.56 4.96 -12.87
CA ILE A 427 34.06 4.27 -11.66
C ILE A 427 34.67 2.90 -12.03
N ASN A 428 34.00 2.13 -12.90
CA ASN A 428 34.43 0.80 -13.31
C ASN A 428 34.39 0.66 -14.84
N VAL A 429 35.30 1.35 -15.50
CA VAL A 429 35.45 1.34 -16.96
C VAL A 429 36.10 0.02 -17.40
N PRO A 430 35.64 -0.62 -18.50
CA PRO A 430 34.55 -0.21 -19.40
C PRO A 430 33.15 -0.70 -18.99
N LYS A 431 33.03 -1.49 -17.93
CA LYS A 431 31.80 -2.20 -17.51
C LYS A 431 30.58 -1.30 -17.23
N GLN A 432 30.79 -0.02 -16.96
CA GLN A 432 29.73 0.95 -16.62
C GLN A 432 29.48 2.00 -17.71
N LEU A 433 30.18 1.94 -18.84
CA LEU A 433 30.09 2.98 -19.87
C LEU A 433 28.72 3.04 -20.56
N SER A 434 27.98 1.92 -20.62
CA SER A 434 26.61 1.92 -21.18
C SER A 434 25.64 2.79 -20.40
N PHE A 435 25.94 3.15 -19.14
CA PHE A 435 25.18 4.13 -18.37
C PHE A 435 25.18 5.53 -19.02
N LEU A 436 26.24 5.89 -19.76
CA LEU A 436 26.30 7.15 -20.51
C LEU A 436 25.19 7.24 -21.55
N GLU A 437 24.97 6.16 -22.31
CA GLU A 437 23.95 6.10 -23.34
C GLU A 437 22.54 5.96 -22.77
N CYS A 438 22.32 4.99 -21.86
CA CYS A 438 20.98 4.69 -21.40
C CYS A 438 20.46 5.74 -20.40
N ALA A 439 21.28 6.18 -19.45
CA ALA A 439 20.82 7.03 -18.35
C ALA A 439 21.20 8.51 -18.53
N VAL A 440 22.41 8.83 -19.00
CA VAL A 440 22.90 10.21 -19.03
C VAL A 440 22.42 10.98 -20.26
N LEU A 441 22.48 10.37 -21.45
CA LEU A 441 22.17 11.02 -22.72
C LEU A 441 20.76 11.66 -22.78
N PRO A 442 19.68 11.03 -22.26
CA PRO A 442 18.35 11.65 -22.22
C PRO A 442 18.32 12.98 -21.45
N PHE A 443 19.12 13.14 -20.40
CA PHE A 443 19.22 14.39 -19.64
C PHE A 443 20.07 15.43 -20.35
N VAL A 444 21.16 15.02 -21.01
CA VAL A 444 21.96 15.93 -21.84
C VAL A 444 21.13 16.55 -22.96
N SER A 445 20.15 15.82 -23.50
CA SER A 445 19.20 16.36 -24.49
C SER A 445 18.43 17.59 -23.98
N LYS A 446 18.28 17.75 -22.65
CA LYS A 446 17.54 18.85 -22.01
C LYS A 446 18.41 20.07 -21.68
N LEU A 447 19.73 19.98 -21.83
CA LEU A 447 20.67 21.06 -21.54
C LEU A 447 20.93 21.98 -22.74
N PRO A 448 21.21 23.28 -22.51
CA PRO A 448 21.62 24.23 -23.54
C PRO A 448 23.04 23.93 -24.06
N MET A 449 23.37 24.49 -25.22
CA MET A 449 24.63 24.21 -25.93
C MET A 449 25.92 24.46 -25.15
N PRO A 450 26.07 25.56 -24.38
CA PRO A 450 27.29 25.79 -23.62
C PRO A 450 27.61 24.66 -22.63
N ASP A 451 26.57 24.11 -21.98
CA ASP A 451 26.73 22.99 -21.06
C ASP A 451 27.16 21.71 -21.77
N VAL A 452 26.58 21.44 -22.94
CA VAL A 452 26.92 20.26 -23.75
C VAL A 452 28.38 20.30 -24.17
N LEU A 453 28.90 21.48 -24.50
CA LEU A 453 30.32 21.68 -24.82
C LEU A 453 31.24 21.43 -23.62
N ASP A 454 30.86 21.94 -22.45
CA ASP A 454 31.63 21.71 -21.23
C ASP A 454 31.63 20.23 -20.83
N ILE A 455 30.50 19.54 -21.01
CA ILE A 455 30.38 18.09 -20.81
C ILE A 455 31.28 17.32 -21.79
N LEU A 456 31.26 17.69 -23.08
CA LEU A 456 32.09 17.05 -24.10
C LEU A 456 33.58 17.16 -23.75
N LYS A 457 34.04 18.34 -23.33
CA LYS A 457 35.42 18.56 -22.89
C LYS A 457 35.77 17.74 -21.65
N ASP A 458 34.89 17.69 -20.65
CA ASP A 458 35.12 16.88 -19.43
C ASP A 458 35.26 15.39 -19.76
N VAL A 459 34.37 14.87 -20.60
CA VAL A 459 34.34 13.45 -20.99
C VAL A 459 35.57 13.07 -21.81
N GLN A 460 35.99 13.91 -22.76
CA GLN A 460 37.21 13.69 -23.54
C GLN A 460 38.47 13.72 -22.68
N LYS A 461 38.55 14.64 -21.71
CA LYS A 461 39.67 14.74 -20.79
C LYS A 461 39.87 13.45 -19.96
N ARG A 462 38.78 12.74 -19.65
CA ARG A 462 38.85 11.47 -18.91
C ARG A 462 39.47 10.33 -19.72
N LEU A 463 39.64 10.48 -21.03
CA LEU A 463 40.26 9.49 -21.92
C LEU A 463 41.77 9.67 -22.08
N GLU A 464 42.34 10.83 -21.71
CA GLU A 464 43.71 11.22 -22.06
C GLU A 464 44.81 10.23 -21.64
N ASN A 465 44.56 9.37 -20.65
CA ASN A 465 45.51 8.37 -20.14
C ASN A 465 44.95 6.94 -20.12
N VAL A 466 43.97 6.62 -20.97
CA VAL A 466 43.31 5.31 -20.96
C VAL A 466 43.48 4.61 -22.31
N ASN A 467 44.01 3.38 -22.28
CA ASN A 467 44.17 2.56 -23.48
C ASN A 467 42.85 1.88 -23.83
N THR A 468 42.13 2.39 -24.83
CA THR A 468 40.85 1.81 -25.26
C THR A 468 40.99 0.59 -26.17
N ASP A 469 42.20 0.34 -26.68
CA ASP A 469 42.45 -0.70 -27.69
C ASP A 469 42.48 -2.12 -27.07
N GLU A 470 42.57 -2.22 -25.75
CA GLU A 470 42.54 -3.49 -25.01
C GLU A 470 41.13 -4.12 -24.96
N ASP A 471 40.06 -3.31 -24.99
CA ASP A 471 38.67 -3.76 -25.10
C ASP A 471 37.83 -2.81 -25.98
N PRO A 472 38.01 -2.83 -27.31
CA PRO A 472 37.31 -1.92 -28.21
C PRO A 472 35.78 -2.02 -28.11
N SER A 473 35.26 -3.20 -27.75
CA SER A 473 33.83 -3.45 -27.59
C SER A 473 33.24 -2.76 -26.35
N GLY A 474 33.94 -2.83 -25.22
CA GLY A 474 33.51 -2.19 -23.97
C GLY A 474 33.51 -0.67 -24.05
N TRP A 475 34.33 -0.09 -24.92
CA TRP A 475 34.39 1.36 -25.14
C TRP A 475 33.37 1.91 -26.13
N ARG A 476 32.66 1.06 -26.88
CA ARG A 476 31.63 1.48 -27.83
C ARG A 476 30.63 2.49 -27.22
N PRO A 477 30.09 2.31 -25.99
CA PRO A 477 29.13 3.25 -25.44
C PRO A 477 29.67 4.66 -25.21
N TYR A 478 30.96 4.77 -24.89
CA TYR A 478 31.63 6.07 -24.77
C TYR A 478 31.68 6.79 -26.13
N TYR A 479 32.10 6.08 -27.19
CA TYR A 479 32.22 6.68 -28.52
C TYR A 479 30.86 7.13 -29.06
N THR A 480 29.84 6.29 -28.93
CA THR A 480 28.46 6.66 -29.28
C THR A 480 28.03 7.91 -28.52
N PHE A 481 28.27 7.99 -27.21
CA PHE A 481 27.89 9.14 -26.40
C PHE A 481 28.57 10.42 -26.90
N VAL A 482 29.89 10.38 -27.13
CA VAL A 482 30.67 11.51 -27.68
C VAL A 482 30.16 11.94 -29.06
N ASP A 483 29.85 11.00 -29.94
CA ASP A 483 29.34 11.29 -31.27
C ASP A 483 27.96 11.97 -31.22
N HIS A 484 27.08 11.55 -30.30
CA HIS A 484 25.80 12.25 -30.08
C HIS A 484 25.99 13.69 -29.58
N LEU A 485 26.98 13.94 -28.70
CA LEU A 485 27.28 15.30 -28.24
C LEU A 485 27.80 16.18 -29.40
N ARG A 486 28.65 15.62 -30.27
CA ARG A 486 29.16 16.30 -31.47
C ARG A 486 28.06 16.56 -32.48
N GLU A 487 27.18 15.60 -32.74
CA GLU A 487 26.06 15.78 -33.66
C GLU A 487 25.11 16.90 -33.18
N LYS A 488 24.83 16.93 -31.87
CA LYS A 488 24.03 18.01 -31.27
C LYS A 488 24.69 19.38 -31.42
N TYR A 489 26.02 19.43 -31.42
CA TYR A 489 26.79 20.63 -31.72
C TYR A 489 26.63 21.06 -33.18
N SER A 490 26.87 20.17 -34.14
CA SER A 490 26.79 20.50 -35.56
C SER A 490 25.40 20.91 -36.03
N LYS A 491 24.32 20.34 -35.47
CA LYS A 491 22.93 20.66 -35.87
C LYS A 491 22.45 22.06 -35.47
N ASN A 492 23.07 22.69 -34.45
CA ASN A 492 22.69 24.02 -33.98
C ASN A 492 23.53 25.16 -34.57
N GLU A 493 24.64 24.86 -35.26
CA GLU A 493 25.35 25.86 -36.09
C GLU A 493 24.55 26.26 -37.36
N GLY A 494 23.44 25.56 -37.66
CA GLY A 494 22.58 25.80 -38.81
C GLY A 494 21.40 26.77 -38.62
N PHE A 495 21.24 27.39 -37.44
CA PHE A 495 20.22 28.43 -37.21
C PHE A 495 20.88 29.78 -36.91
N PRO A 496 20.93 30.71 -37.89
CA PRO A 496 21.35 32.09 -37.64
C PRO A 496 20.38 32.86 -36.75
#